data_AF-A0AB36V0J6-F1
#
_entry.id   AF-A0AB36V0J6-F1
#
_cell.length_a   1.000
_cell.length_b   1.000
_cell.length_c   1.000
_cell.angle_alpha   90.00
_cell.angle_beta   90.00
_cell.angle_gamma   90.00
#
_symmetry.space_group_name_H-M   'P 1'
#
loop_
_entity.id
_entity.type
_entity.pdbx_description
1 polymer ?
#
loop_
_entity_poly.entity_id
_entity_poly.type
_entity_poly.pdbx_seq_one_letter_code
_entity_poly.pdbx_strand_id
1 'polypeptide(L)'
;MDFGDTNFIGVANTNKYESFVDEDWELDNLLQHFGDEMKQGHILVFQMTEEGIEHSWRVEVRKGTEEITHKCFRKAVGHIEVTENQLYLVDYDCLPMAAQFQNHKVPDQNCSKYKIEIENGFYEV
;
A
#
# COMPACT_ATOMS: atom_id res chain seq x y z
N MET A 1 -9.95 5.40 -7.15
CA MET A 1 -8.98 4.61 -7.93
C MET A 1 -9.74 4.00 -9.11
N ASP A 2 -9.21 4.10 -10.32
CA ASP A 2 -9.90 3.60 -11.53
C ASP A 2 -9.44 2.17 -11.85
N PHE A 3 -10.40 1.30 -12.19
CA PHE A 3 -10.33 -0.12 -12.61
C PHE A 3 -8.99 -0.88 -12.45
N GLY A 4 -9.01 -1.88 -11.55
CA GLY A 4 -7.94 -2.87 -11.32
C GLY A 4 -8.47 -4.09 -10.54
N ASP A 5 -7.70 -5.17 -10.46
CA ASP A 5 -8.04 -6.38 -9.69
C ASP A 5 -7.86 -6.14 -8.19
N THR A 6 -8.82 -5.52 -7.51
CA THR A 6 -8.57 -5.00 -6.15
C THR A 6 -8.80 -6.04 -5.04
N ASN A 7 -7.74 -6.79 -4.72
CA ASN A 7 -7.68 -7.59 -3.49
C ASN A 7 -7.17 -6.79 -2.29
N PHE A 8 -6.24 -5.87 -2.54
CA PHE A 8 -5.59 -5.07 -1.50
C PHE A 8 -5.57 -3.60 -1.88
N ILE A 9 -5.58 -2.76 -0.86
CA ILE A 9 -5.21 -1.35 -0.96
C ILE A 9 -4.16 -1.08 0.11
N GLY A 10 -3.20 -0.22 -0.18
CA GLY A 10 -2.17 0.14 0.79
C GLY A 10 -1.66 1.54 0.62
N VAL A 11 -0.81 1.93 1.56
CA VAL A 11 -0.01 3.14 1.49
C VAL A 11 1.46 2.76 1.65
N ALA A 12 2.31 3.24 0.75
CA ALA A 12 3.71 2.86 0.70
C ALA A 12 4.63 4.09 0.74
N ASN A 13 5.71 3.97 1.50
CA ASN A 13 6.91 4.77 1.35
C ASN A 13 7.77 4.12 0.26
N THR A 14 7.57 4.60 -0.96
CA THR A 14 8.15 4.02 -2.17
C THR A 14 9.66 4.16 -2.28
N ASN A 15 10.27 5.06 -1.52
CA ASN A 15 11.72 5.19 -1.43
C ASN A 15 12.36 4.09 -0.55
N LYS A 16 11.59 3.51 0.39
CA LYS A 16 12.06 2.47 1.31
C LYS A 16 11.53 1.08 0.98
N TYR A 17 10.31 1.00 0.46
CA TYR A 17 9.63 -0.25 0.16
C TYR A 17 10.40 -1.05 -0.90
N GLU A 18 10.87 -2.24 -0.51
CA GLU A 18 11.49 -3.17 -1.43
C GLU A 18 10.39 -3.92 -2.18
N SER A 19 10.20 -3.60 -3.45
CA SER A 19 9.02 -4.09 -4.17
C SER A 19 9.16 -5.53 -4.66
N PHE A 20 10.38 -5.94 -5.03
CA PHE A 20 10.68 -7.24 -5.61
C PHE A 20 10.67 -8.35 -4.53
N VAL A 21 10.05 -9.49 -4.87
CA VAL A 21 9.99 -10.68 -4.02
C VAL A 21 10.72 -11.82 -4.69
N ASP A 22 10.19 -12.30 -5.82
CA ASP A 22 10.74 -13.40 -6.63
C ASP A 22 10.04 -13.42 -8.01
N GLU A 23 10.69 -13.93 -9.07
CA GLU A 23 10.05 -14.04 -10.39
C GLU A 23 8.91 -15.08 -10.42
N ASP A 24 8.99 -16.10 -9.55
CA ASP A 24 8.01 -17.18 -9.39
C ASP A 24 7.27 -17.08 -8.04
N TRP A 25 7.00 -15.86 -7.56
CA TRP A 25 6.34 -15.66 -6.27
C TRP A 25 4.96 -16.35 -6.21
N GLU A 26 4.67 -16.97 -5.06
CA GLU A 26 3.32 -17.44 -4.71
C GLU A 26 2.65 -16.47 -3.74
N LEU A 27 1.32 -16.49 -3.67
CA LEU A 27 0.54 -15.54 -2.87
C LEU A 27 0.99 -15.50 -1.40
N ASP A 28 1.30 -16.64 -0.81
CA ASP A 28 1.79 -16.71 0.58
C ASP A 28 3.13 -15.99 0.76
N ASN A 29 4.04 -16.08 -0.22
CA ASN A 29 5.32 -15.38 -0.20
C ASN A 29 5.12 -13.86 -0.29
N LEU A 30 4.19 -13.43 -1.14
CA LEU A 30 3.83 -12.02 -1.29
C LEU A 30 3.20 -11.44 -0.01
N LEU A 31 2.29 -12.19 0.61
CA LEU A 31 1.66 -11.80 1.87
C LEU A 31 2.67 -11.73 3.01
N GLN A 32 3.60 -12.68 3.07
CA GLN A 32 4.70 -12.68 4.03
C GLN A 32 5.60 -11.44 3.83
N HIS A 33 5.96 -11.14 2.58
CA HIS A 33 6.74 -9.95 2.24
C HIS A 33 6.06 -8.65 2.66
N PHE A 34 4.76 -8.50 2.38
CA PHE A 34 3.98 -7.37 2.88
C PHE A 34 4.01 -7.29 4.40
N GLY A 35 3.85 -8.42 5.09
CA GLY A 35 3.94 -8.47 6.55
C GLY A 35 5.29 -8.00 7.09
N ASP A 36 6.39 -8.33 6.41
CA ASP A 36 7.73 -7.94 6.83
C ASP A 36 8.03 -6.46 6.52
N GLU A 37 7.60 -5.96 5.37
CA GLU A 37 7.68 -4.53 5.03
C GLU A 37 6.77 -3.67 5.93
N MET A 38 5.63 -4.20 6.37
CA MET A 38 4.76 -3.56 7.36
C MET A 38 5.42 -3.44 8.73
N LYS A 39 6.15 -4.46 9.19
CA LYS A 39 6.91 -4.40 10.45
C LYS A 39 8.04 -3.38 10.41
N GLN A 40 8.62 -3.15 9.23
CA GLN A 40 9.64 -2.15 9.00
C GLN A 40 9.06 -0.74 8.81
N GLY A 41 7.73 -0.61 8.69
CA GLY A 41 7.05 0.66 8.47
C GLY A 41 7.28 1.23 7.08
N HIS A 42 7.45 0.37 6.07
CA HIS A 42 7.66 0.77 4.67
C HIS A 42 6.34 0.80 3.89
N ILE A 43 5.39 -0.03 4.30
CA ILE A 43 4.05 -0.11 3.69
C ILE A 43 3.02 -0.41 4.80
N LEU A 44 1.75 -0.07 4.54
CA LEU A 44 0.59 -0.59 5.25
C LEU A 44 -0.37 -1.14 4.19
N VAL A 45 -0.61 -2.45 4.21
CA VAL A 45 -1.52 -3.12 3.26
C VAL A 45 -2.78 -3.55 3.99
N PHE A 46 -3.91 -3.37 3.33
CA PHE A 46 -5.22 -3.74 3.83
C PHE A 46 -5.94 -4.59 2.78
N GLN A 47 -6.21 -5.85 3.13
CA GLN A 47 -6.96 -6.76 2.29
C GLN A 47 -8.45 -6.43 2.34
N MET A 48 -9.00 -6.07 1.18
CA MET A 48 -10.39 -5.68 1.02
C MET A 48 -11.28 -6.92 0.88
N THR A 49 -10.88 -7.88 0.04
CA THR A 49 -11.62 -9.13 -0.23
C THR A 49 -10.67 -10.31 -0.48
N GLU A 50 -11.23 -11.52 -0.45
CA GLU A 50 -10.52 -12.76 -0.79
C GLU A 50 -10.75 -13.17 -2.26
N GLU A 51 -11.87 -12.77 -2.86
CA GLU A 51 -12.29 -13.21 -4.20
C GLU A 51 -11.86 -12.27 -5.34
N GLY A 52 -11.27 -11.12 -5.02
CA GLY A 52 -11.03 -10.04 -5.98
C GLY A 52 -12.30 -9.29 -6.32
N ILE A 53 -12.22 -7.97 -6.40
CA ILE A 53 -13.32 -7.15 -6.91
C ILE A 53 -12.73 -6.16 -7.93
N GLU A 54 -13.29 -6.13 -9.13
CA GLU A 54 -13.02 -5.09 -10.12
C GLU A 54 -13.99 -3.90 -9.90
N HIS A 55 -13.74 -3.10 -8.86
CA HIS A 55 -14.55 -1.91 -8.56
C HIS A 55 -13.69 -0.69 -8.21
N SER A 56 -14.27 0.48 -8.41
CA SER A 56 -13.67 1.75 -8.02
C SER A 56 -13.84 2.03 -6.53
N TRP A 57 -12.74 2.39 -5.87
CA TRP A 57 -12.76 2.80 -4.48
C TRP A 57 -12.73 4.33 -4.35
N ARG A 58 -13.57 4.83 -3.45
CA ARG A 58 -13.46 6.19 -2.91
C ARG A 58 -12.55 6.16 -1.69
N VAL A 59 -11.40 6.80 -1.81
CA VAL A 59 -10.40 6.89 -0.75
C VAL A 59 -10.34 8.34 -0.29
N GLU A 60 -10.37 8.54 1.03
CA GLU A 60 -10.21 9.84 1.65
C GLU A 60 -8.99 9.80 2.58
N VAL A 61 -7.99 10.61 2.28
CA VAL A 61 -6.77 10.72 3.09
C VAL A 61 -6.89 11.96 3.97
N ARG A 62 -6.90 11.75 5.29
CA ARG A 62 -6.93 12.83 6.28
C ARG A 62 -5.65 12.81 7.09
N LYS A 63 -5.08 13.99 7.33
CA LYS A 63 -3.81 14.19 8.06
C LYS A 63 -4.07 14.96 9.34
N GLY A 64 -3.40 14.59 10.43
CA GLY A 64 -3.52 15.28 11.73
C GLY A 64 -4.91 15.20 12.35
N THR A 65 -5.68 14.17 12.01
CA THR A 65 -7.01 13.93 12.58
C THR A 65 -6.94 12.95 13.74
N GLU A 66 -7.92 13.05 14.63
CA GLU A 66 -8.11 12.05 15.69
C GLU A 66 -8.46 10.68 15.09
N GLU A 67 -8.22 9.65 15.90
CA GLU A 67 -8.54 8.26 15.56
C GLU A 67 -10.01 8.10 15.14
N ILE A 68 -10.24 7.29 14.12
CA ILE A 68 -11.61 6.92 13.72
C ILE A 68 -12.25 6.07 14.83
N THR A 69 -13.20 6.67 15.54
CA THR A 69 -13.96 6.05 16.65
C THR A 69 -15.35 5.57 16.24
N HIS A 70 -15.83 5.91 15.05
CA HIS A 70 -17.12 5.43 14.55
C HIS A 70 -17.04 3.97 14.07
N LYS A 71 -18.18 3.29 14.04
CA LYS A 71 -18.27 1.88 13.64
C LYS A 71 -17.85 1.70 12.18
N CYS A 72 -16.84 0.88 11.96
CA CYS A 72 -16.35 0.46 10.65
C CYS A 72 -16.62 -1.05 10.45
N PHE A 73 -16.63 -1.50 9.19
CA PHE A 73 -16.76 -2.92 8.88
C PHE A 73 -15.49 -3.70 9.24
N ARG A 74 -14.32 -3.12 8.93
CA ARG A 74 -12.97 -3.59 9.27
C ARG A 74 -12.05 -2.38 9.48
N LYS A 75 -11.01 -2.55 10.29
CA LYS A 75 -9.98 -1.53 10.59
C LYS A 75 -8.63 -2.21 10.70
N ALA A 76 -7.60 -1.56 10.16
CA ALA A 76 -6.21 -1.86 10.42
C ALA A 76 -5.52 -0.57 10.88
N VAL A 77 -4.50 -0.73 11.71
CA VAL A 77 -3.64 0.38 12.17
C VAL A 77 -2.21 -0.08 12.03
N GLY A 78 -1.35 0.78 11.51
CA GLY A 78 0.08 0.52 11.34
C GLY A 78 0.91 1.76 11.60
N HIS A 79 2.22 1.61 11.47
CA HIS A 79 3.15 2.74 11.49
C HIS A 79 3.88 2.80 10.16
N ILE A 80 4.11 4.00 9.65
CA ILE A 80 4.86 4.20 8.42
C ILE A 80 5.91 5.31 8.59
N GLU A 81 7.11 5.06 8.08
CA GLU A 81 8.12 6.10 7.88
C GLU A 81 7.79 6.87 6.60
N VAL A 82 7.77 8.19 6.65
CA VAL A 82 7.66 9.06 5.48
C VAL A 82 9.02 9.61 5.14
N THR A 83 9.44 9.40 3.89
CA THR A 83 10.63 10.01 3.31
C THR A 83 10.26 10.78 2.05
N GLU A 84 11.12 11.71 1.63
CA GLU A 84 10.91 12.56 0.45
C GLU A 84 9.60 13.38 0.44
N ASN A 85 9.04 13.62 1.63
CA ASN A 85 7.79 14.33 1.86
C ASN A 85 6.60 13.76 1.07
N GLN A 86 6.57 12.44 0.88
CA GLN A 86 5.53 11.78 0.11
C GLN A 86 5.29 10.33 0.52
N LEU A 87 4.05 9.92 0.35
CA LEU A 87 3.63 8.51 0.30
C LEU A 87 2.84 8.30 -0.99
N TYR A 88 2.59 7.03 -1.33
CA TYR A 88 1.75 6.67 -2.46
C TYR A 88 0.66 5.70 -2.02
N LEU A 89 -0.57 5.95 -2.49
CA LEU A 89 -1.62 4.94 -2.43
C LEU A 89 -1.35 3.89 -3.51
N VAL A 90 -1.32 2.62 -3.09
CA VAL A 90 -0.96 1.47 -3.90
C VAL A 90 -2.07 0.43 -3.86
N ASP A 91 -2.16 -0.36 -4.91
CA ASP A 91 -3.10 -1.48 -5.01
C ASP A 91 -2.43 -2.69 -5.69
N TYR A 92 -3.25 -3.70 -5.98
CA TYR A 92 -2.84 -4.93 -6.63
C TYR A 92 -2.34 -4.75 -8.07
N ASP A 93 -2.63 -3.65 -8.75
CA ASP A 93 -2.07 -3.45 -10.10
C ASP A 93 -0.59 -3.04 -10.03
N CYS A 94 -0.15 -2.56 -8.86
CA CYS A 94 1.18 -1.97 -8.67
C CYS A 94 2.12 -2.91 -7.90
N LEU A 95 1.62 -3.54 -6.82
CA LEU A 95 2.47 -4.30 -5.89
C LEU A 95 2.93 -5.66 -6.46
N PRO A 96 2.06 -6.56 -6.95
CA PRO A 96 2.43 -7.87 -7.46
C PRO A 96 3.27 -7.80 -8.74
N MET A 97 3.01 -6.81 -9.60
CA MET A 97 3.84 -6.56 -10.78
C MET A 97 5.27 -6.17 -10.39
N ALA A 98 5.43 -5.32 -9.37
CA ALA A 98 6.75 -4.97 -8.86
C ALA A 98 7.40 -6.10 -8.05
N ALA A 99 6.60 -6.99 -7.44
CA ALA A 99 7.06 -8.21 -6.77
C ALA A 99 7.71 -9.21 -7.72
N GLN A 100 7.21 -9.31 -8.95
CA GLN A 100 7.72 -10.26 -9.94
C GLN A 100 8.99 -9.79 -10.65
N PHE A 101 9.12 -8.49 -10.91
CA PHE A 101 10.18 -7.97 -11.76
C PHE A 101 11.11 -7.04 -10.97
N GLN A 102 12.38 -7.42 -10.81
CA GLN A 102 13.37 -6.63 -10.07
C GLN A 102 13.54 -5.18 -10.59
N ASN A 103 13.28 -4.98 -11.90
CA ASN A 103 13.37 -3.67 -12.53
C ASN A 103 12.10 -2.81 -12.36
N HIS A 104 11.03 -3.39 -11.83
CA HIS A 104 9.79 -2.67 -11.54
C HIS A 104 9.83 -2.18 -10.09
N LYS A 105 9.55 -0.89 -9.91
CA LYS A 105 9.50 -0.26 -8.60
C LYS A 105 8.15 0.40 -8.42
N VAL A 106 7.74 0.50 -7.17
CA VAL A 106 6.62 1.34 -6.77
C VAL A 106 7.17 2.73 -6.43
N PRO A 107 6.52 3.84 -6.83
CA PRO A 107 5.31 3.85 -7.63
C PRO A 107 5.62 3.64 -9.11
N ASP A 108 4.73 2.95 -9.82
CA ASP A 108 4.74 2.86 -11.27
C ASP A 108 3.80 3.90 -11.90
N GLN A 109 3.53 3.78 -13.21
CA GLN A 109 2.59 4.68 -13.89
C GLN A 109 1.16 4.59 -13.34
N ASN A 110 0.76 3.44 -12.79
CA ASN A 110 -0.59 3.20 -12.31
C ASN A 110 -0.86 3.88 -10.96
N CYS A 111 0.10 3.82 -10.03
CA CYS A 111 -0.03 4.43 -8.70
C CYS A 111 0.61 5.81 -8.53
N SER A 112 1.49 6.25 -9.44
CA SER A 112 2.15 7.56 -9.34
C SER A 112 1.17 8.76 -9.26
N LYS A 113 -0.03 8.62 -9.83
CA LYS A 113 -1.12 9.61 -9.76
C LYS A 113 -1.75 9.74 -8.36
N TYR A 114 -1.55 8.77 -7.47
CA TYR A 114 -2.13 8.76 -6.12
C TYR A 114 -1.09 9.11 -5.05
N LYS A 115 -0.30 10.16 -5.33
CA LYS A 115 0.65 10.74 -4.38
C LYS A 115 -0.08 11.40 -3.22
N ILE A 116 0.41 11.17 -2.02
CA ILE A 116 -0.01 11.81 -0.78
C ILE A 116 1.14 12.69 -0.31
N GLU A 117 0.95 14.01 -0.33
CA GLU A 117 1.92 14.96 0.22
C GLU A 117 1.82 15.01 1.74
N ILE A 118 2.91 14.67 2.42
CA ILE A 118 3.02 14.62 3.88
C ILE A 118 4.48 14.85 4.27
N GLU A 119 4.75 15.56 5.35
CA GLU A 119 6.12 15.85 5.77
C GLU A 119 6.86 14.56 6.19
N ASN A 120 8.19 14.57 6.10
CA ASN A 120 9.01 13.48 6.62
C ASN A 120 8.75 13.25 8.11
N GLY A 121 8.69 11.99 8.52
CA GLY A 121 8.44 11.62 9.91
C GLY A 121 7.96 10.18 10.06
N PHE A 122 7.62 9.80 11.28
CA PHE A 122 6.98 8.51 11.56
C PHE A 122 5.54 8.77 12.00
N TYR A 123 4.59 8.12 11.32
CA TYR A 123 3.16 8.32 11.51
C TYR A 123 2.47 7.00 11.84
N GLU A 124 1.47 7.08 12.71
CA GLU A 124 0.44 6.04 12.81
C GLU A 124 -0.58 6.28 11.68
N VAL A 125 -1.00 5.20 11.01
CA VAL A 125 -1.91 5.22 9.86
C VAL A 125 -3.02 4.19 10.02
#